data_AF-A0A5C8B8R0-F1
#
_entry.id   AF-A0A5C8B8R0-F1
#
_cell.length_a   1.000
_cell.length_b   1.000
_cell.length_c   1.000
_cell.angle_alpha   90.00
_cell.angle_beta   90.00
_cell.angle_gamma   90.00
#
_symmetry.space_group_name_H-M   'P 1'
#
loop_
_entity.id
_entity.type
_entity.pdbx_description
1 polymer ?
#
loop_
_entity_poly.entity_id
_entity_poly.type
_entity_poly.pdbx_seq_one_letter_code
_entity_poly.pdbx_strand_id
1 'polypeptide(L)' 'MDKGSLSRAPALSRTVRIHVPSEVAYDLERMQKVTASVLGKLGCGGCHSGHVLEFVHLRDFVINPKTLDVQDQFVGR' A
#
# COMPACT_ATOMS: atom_id res chain seq x y z
N MET A 1 38.68 -17.84 12.94
CA MET A 1 38.59 -17.41 11.52
C MET A 1 37.21 -16.79 11.31
N ASP A 2 37.07 -15.93 10.31
CA ASP A 2 36.55 -14.56 10.35
C ASP A 2 35.09 -14.33 10.79
N LYS A 3 34.92 -13.25 11.56
CA LYS A 3 33.66 -12.56 11.80
C LYS A 3 33.36 -11.69 10.58
N GLY A 4 32.62 -12.23 9.62
CA GLY A 4 31.99 -11.42 8.56
C GLY A 4 30.85 -10.59 9.17
N SER A 5 31.16 -9.37 9.63
CA SER A 5 30.15 -8.37 9.91
C SER A 5 29.36 -8.13 8.63
N LEU A 6 28.14 -8.66 8.55
CA LEU A 6 27.17 -8.23 7.56
C LEU A 6 26.79 -6.80 7.95
N SER A 7 27.60 -5.82 7.53
CA SER A 7 27.14 -4.45 7.44
C SER A 7 25.99 -4.48 6.45
N ARG A 8 24.76 -4.51 6.97
CA ARG A 8 23.55 -4.35 6.16
C ARG A 8 23.73 -3.01 5.46
N ALA A 9 24.11 -3.06 4.18
CA ALA A 9 24.08 -1.91 3.30
C ALA A 9 22.72 -1.21 3.55
N PRO A 10 22.66 0.13 3.63
CA PRO A 10 21.39 0.81 3.82
C PRO A 10 20.43 0.22 2.81
N ALA A 11 19.39 -0.45 3.32
CA ALA A 11 18.52 -1.25 2.49
C ALA A 11 17.96 -0.29 1.45
N LEU A 12 18.43 -0.37 0.20
CA LEU A 12 17.79 0.30 -0.92
C LEU A 12 16.32 -0.02 -0.76
N SER A 13 15.49 0.99 -0.45
CA SER A 13 14.20 0.73 0.17
C SER A 13 13.38 -0.15 -0.76
N ARG A 14 13.25 -1.43 -0.42
CA ARG A 14 12.41 -2.40 -1.17
C ARG A 14 10.93 -2.17 -0.85
N THR A 15 10.60 -0.95 -0.42
CA THR A 15 9.29 -0.50 -0.03
C THR A 15 8.52 -0.13 -1.28
N VAL A 16 7.34 -0.71 -1.41
CA VAL A 16 6.39 -0.45 -2.49
C VAL A 16 5.20 0.23 -1.86
N ARG A 17 4.98 1.50 -2.19
CA ARG A 17 3.83 2.25 -1.72
C ARG A 17 2.64 2.01 -2.63
N ILE A 18 1.52 1.62 -2.05
CA ILE A 18 0.31 1.23 -2.76
C ILE A 18 -0.83 2.09 -2.23
N HIS A 19 -1.28 3.03 -3.05
CA HIS A 19 -2.46 3.83 -2.74
C HIS A 19 -3.71 3.02 -3.09
N VAL A 20 -4.57 2.79 -2.11
CA VAL A 20 -5.75 1.93 -2.26
C VAL A 20 -7.00 2.71 -1.81
N PRO A 21 -8.06 2.78 -2.64
CA PRO A 21 -9.34 3.37 -2.24
C PRO A 21 -9.94 2.68 -1.02
N SER A 22 -10.64 3.44 -0.18
CA SER A 22 -11.26 2.90 1.05
C SER A 22 -12.22 1.74 0.77
N GLU A 23 -13.00 1.81 -0.32
CA GLU A 23 -13.91 0.74 -0.77
C GLU A 23 -13.19 -0.57 -1.16
N VAL A 24 -11.91 -0.49 -1.55
CA VAL A 24 -11.08 -1.66 -1.83
C VAL A 24 -10.40 -2.13 -0.55
N ALA A 25 -9.92 -1.19 0.27
CA ALA A 25 -9.19 -1.48 1.50
C ALA A 25 -9.99 -2.29 2.53
N TYR A 26 -11.31 -2.04 2.60
CA TYR A 26 -12.20 -2.68 3.56
C TYR A 26 -12.90 -3.94 3.02
N ASP A 27 -12.45 -4.45 1.87
CA ASP A 27 -12.93 -5.69 1.25
C ASP A 27 -11.76 -6.69 1.16
N LEU A 28 -11.87 -7.79 1.90
CA LEU A 28 -10.80 -8.80 2.00
C LEU A 28 -10.48 -9.44 0.65
N GLU A 29 -11.50 -9.82 -0.13
CA GLU A 29 -11.31 -10.48 -1.42
C GLU A 29 -10.65 -9.54 -2.42
N ARG A 30 -11.05 -8.26 -2.42
CA ARG A 30 -10.42 -7.25 -3.26
C ARG A 30 -8.98 -6.99 -2.84
N MET A 31 -8.69 -6.90 -1.55
CA MET A 31 -7.31 -6.72 -1.06
C MET A 31 -6.40 -7.89 -1.40
N GLN A 32 -6.90 -9.12 -1.36
CA GLN A 32 -6.14 -10.30 -1.81
C GLN A 32 -5.80 -10.21 -3.30
N LYS A 33 -6.78 -9.84 -4.15
CA LYS A 33 -6.56 -9.64 -5.59
C LYS A 33 -5.56 -8.52 -5.88
N VAL A 34 -5.65 -7.41 -5.15
CA VAL A 34 -4.69 -6.29 -5.25
C VAL A 34 -3.29 -6.77 -4.89
N THR A 35 -3.14 -7.46 -3.75
CA THR A 35 -1.84 -7.96 -3.27
C THR A 35 -1.20 -8.89 -4.30
N ALA A 36 -1.94 -9.90 -4.80
CA ALA A 36 -1.44 -10.82 -5.81
C ALA A 36 -1.05 -10.10 -7.12
N SER A 37 -1.84 -9.09 -7.53
CA SER A 37 -1.55 -8.30 -8.74
C SER A 37 -0.28 -7.45 -8.59
N VAL A 38 -0.08 -6.83 -7.42
CA VAL A 38 1.13 -6.07 -7.10
C VAL A 38 2.34 -7.00 -7.08
N LEU A 39 2.26 -8.13 -6.38
CA LEU A 39 3.35 -9.10 -6.32
C LEU A 39 3.66 -9.71 -7.70
N GLY A 40 2.65 -9.90 -8.55
CA GLY A 40 2.81 -10.31 -9.95
C GLY A 40 3.62 -9.29 -10.76
N LYS A 41 3.40 -7.98 -10.55
CA LYS A 41 4.22 -6.91 -11.15
C LYS A 41 5.65 -6.90 -10.62
N LEU A 42 5.86 -7.34 -9.39
CA LEU A 42 7.19 -7.46 -8.77
C LEU A 42 7.90 -8.78 -9.13
N GLY A 43 7.21 -9.72 -9.78
CA GLY A 43 7.77 -10.91 -10.41
C GLY A 43 7.01 -12.21 -10.15
N CYS A 44 6.36 -12.35 -8.99
CA CYS A 44 5.66 -13.59 -8.62
C CYS A 44 4.42 -13.28 -7.77
N GLY A 45 3.22 -13.52 -8.30
CA GLY A 45 1.95 -13.20 -7.62
C GLY A 45 1.71 -13.93 -6.29
N GLY A 46 2.39 -15.05 -6.04
CA GLY A 46 2.32 -15.79 -4.78
C GLY A 46 3.45 -15.48 -3.79
N CYS A 47 4.46 -14.71 -4.17
CA CYS A 47 5.68 -14.53 -3.40
C CYS A 47 5.63 -13.21 -2.62
N HIS A 48 5.66 -13.28 -1.28
CA HIS A 48 5.61 -12.09 -0.41
C HIS A 48 6.98 -11.65 0.10
N SER A 49 8.01 -12.48 -0.07
CA SER A 49 9.35 -12.20 0.42
C SER A 49 10.06 -11.16 -0.44
N GLY A 50 10.93 -10.37 0.20
CA GLY A 50 11.78 -9.42 -0.51
C GLY A 50 11.14 -8.09 -0.86
N HIS A 51 9.92 -7.76 -0.42
CA HIS A 51 9.36 -6.41 -0.56
C HIS A 51 8.62 -6.01 0.71
N VAL A 52 8.63 -4.72 1.04
CA VAL A 52 7.77 -4.15 2.09
C VAL A 52 6.61 -3.47 1.39
N LEU A 53 5.41 -4.04 1.46
CA LEU A 53 4.22 -3.43 0.87
C LEU A 53 3.60 -2.45 1.86
N GLU A 54 3.67 -1.16 1.54
CA GLU A 54 3.07 -0.08 2.33
C GLU A 54 1.73 0.30 1.70
N PHE A 55 0.64 -0.24 2.22
CA PHE A 55 -0.71 0.13 1.80
C PHE A 55 -1.12 1.45 2.46
N VAL A 56 -1.47 2.42 1.63
CA VAL A 56 -1.90 3.76 2.05
C VAL A 56 -3.34 3.96 1.59
N HIS A 57 -4.23 4.25 2.52
CA HIS A 57 -5.63 4.53 2.20
C HIS A 57 -5.75 5.86 1.47
N LEU A 58 -6.42 5.85 0.31
CA LEU A 58 -6.91 7.08 -0.30
C LEU A 58 -8.12 7.56 0.49
N ARG A 59 -8.01 8.80 0.97
CA ARG A 59 -9.13 9.55 1.53
C ARG A 59 -9.63 10.48 0.46
N ASP A 60 -10.92 10.39 0.19
CA ASP A 60 -11.59 11.34 -0.68
C ASP A 60 -12.18 12.44 0.19
N PHE A 61 -12.19 13.68 -0.33
CA PHE A 61 -12.79 14.82 0.35
C PHE A 61 -13.84 15.45 -0.56
N VAL A 62 -14.99 15.80 0.00
CA VAL A 62 -16.04 16.56 -0.67
C VAL A 62 -15.87 18.03 -0.33
N ILE A 63 -15.82 18.87 -1.36
CA ILE A 63 -15.70 20.32 -1.22
C ILE A 63 -17.08 20.96 -1.43
N ASN A 64 -17.54 21.77 -0.47
CA ASN A 64 -18.68 22.63 -0.69
C ASN A 64 -18.26 23.80 -1.62
N PRO A 65 -18.84 23.94 -2.82
CA PRO A 65 -18.38 24.95 -3.78
C PRO A 65 -18.72 26.39 -3.38
N LYS A 66 -19.62 26.60 -2.42
CA LYS A 66 -20.04 27.93 -1.95
C LYS A 66 -19.26 28.39 -0.72
N THR A 67 -19.03 27.47 0.22
CA THR A 67 -18.36 27.79 1.50
C THR A 67 -16.89 27.39 1.53
N LEU A 68 -16.44 26.56 0.57
CA LEU A 68 -15.12 25.91 0.54
C LEU A 68 -14.86 24.96 1.72
N ASP A 69 -15.91 24.61 2.46
CA ASP A 69 -15.80 23.63 3.54
C ASP A 69 -15.40 22.26 2.98
N VAL A 70 -14.41 21.66 3.63
CA VAL A 70 -13.86 20.34 3.30
C VAL A 70 -14.49 19.32 4.23
N GLN A 71 -15.11 18.29 3.66
CA GLN A 71 -15.66 17.17 4.41
C GLN A 71 -14.97 15.89 3.96
N ASP A 72 -14.59 15.01 4.88
CA ASP A 72 -14.18 13.66 4.51
C ASP A 72 -15.34 12.98 3.78
N GLN A 73 -15.07 12.46 2.58
CA GLN A 73 -15.98 11.55 1.90
C GLN A 73 -15.91 10.20 2.62
N PHE A 74 -16.68 10.08 3.71
CA PHE A 74 -16.80 8.83 4.44
C PHE A 74 -17.51 7.80 3.56
N VAL A 75 -16.76 6.95 2.87
CA VAL A 75 -17.28 5.74 2.22
C VAL A 75 -17.15 4.59 3.23
N GLY A 76 -18.14 4.45 4.13
CA GLY A 76 -18.13 3.33 5.07
C GLY A 76 -19.27 3.30 6.09
N ARG A 77 -20.32 2.55 5.73
CA ARG A 77 -21.41 1.92 6.52
C ARG A 77 -22.24 2.77 7.48
#